data_AF-A0AA45RRE6-F1
#
_entry.id   AF-A0AA45RRE6-F1
#
_cell.length_a   1.000
_cell.length_b   1.000
_cell.length_c   1.000
_cell.angle_alpha   90.00
_cell.angle_beta   90.00
_cell.angle_gamma   90.00
#
_symmetry.space_group_name_H-M   'P 1'
#
loop_
_entity.id
_entity.type
_entity.pdbx_description
1 polymer ?
#
loop_
_entity_poly.entity_id
_entity_poly.type
_entity_poly.pdbx_seq_one_letter_code
_entity_poly.pdbx_strand_id
1 'polypeptide(L)'
;MQIIQFTEAVSLKTVKPAKTIFLNNTGQDLVLKFVTAPDMLLAAYTISNGVSAAIDSIRLGTVDYYSGHSHNFAIAAGSTAVLNVTNNVLNMVISP
;
A
#
# COMPACT_ATOMS: atom_id res chain seq x y z
N MET A 1 -13.36 -4.71 8.11
CA MET A 1 -12.12 -3.92 8.10
C MET A 1 -10.94 -4.87 8.25
N GLN A 2 -9.96 -4.79 7.36
CA GLN A 2 -8.75 -5.63 7.39
C GLN A 2 -7.50 -4.74 7.46
N ILE A 3 -6.41 -5.21 8.07
CA ILE A 3 -5.18 -4.44 8.21
C ILE A 3 -4.02 -5.25 7.65
N ILE A 4 -3.28 -4.65 6.72
CA ILE A 4 -1.99 -5.16 6.25
C ILE A 4 -0.88 -4.36 6.92
N GLN A 5 0.04 -5.03 7.59
CA GLN A 5 1.26 -4.40 8.09
C GLN A 5 2.35 -4.51 7.03
N PHE A 6 3.08 -3.41 6.83
CA PHE A 6 4.27 -3.36 6.01
C PHE A 6 5.48 -3.02 6.88
N THR A 7 6.57 -3.74 6.65
CA THR A 7 7.81 -3.63 7.43
C THR A 7 9.01 -3.58 6.50
N GLU A 8 10.18 -3.20 7.00
CA GLU A 8 11.42 -3.16 6.21
C GLU A 8 11.96 -4.56 5.85
N ALA A 9 11.38 -5.62 6.43
CA ALA A 9 11.77 -6.99 6.13
C ALA A 9 11.35 -7.38 4.70
N VAL A 10 12.34 -7.52 3.83
CA VAL A 10 12.15 -7.91 2.42
C VAL A 10 11.33 -9.20 2.31
N SER A 11 10.37 -9.19 1.40
CA SER A 11 9.43 -10.30 1.19
C SER A 11 8.94 -10.27 -0.25
N LEU A 12 8.70 -11.44 -0.86
CA LEU A 12 8.16 -11.57 -2.23
C LEU A 12 6.62 -11.53 -2.28
N LYS A 13 6.00 -10.99 -1.23
CA LYS A 13 4.54 -11.00 -1.07
C LYS A 13 3.96 -9.70 -1.58
N THR A 14 3.02 -9.86 -2.50
CA THR A 14 2.36 -8.74 -3.18
C THR A 14 0.99 -8.45 -2.57
N VAL A 15 0.56 -7.20 -2.70
CA VAL A 15 -0.83 -6.80 -2.48
C VAL A 15 -1.47 -6.51 -3.84
N LYS A 16 -2.62 -7.13 -4.12
CA LYS A 16 -3.30 -7.14 -5.42
C LYS A 16 -4.63 -6.40 -5.32
N PRO A 17 -4.62 -5.06 -5.36
CA PRO A 17 -5.83 -4.27 -5.40
C PRO A 17 -6.60 -4.46 -6.71
N ALA A 18 -7.93 -4.37 -6.61
CA ALA A 18 -8.83 -4.27 -7.75
C ALA A 18 -9.65 -3.00 -7.58
N LYS A 19 -9.52 -2.03 -8.49
CA LYS A 19 -10.20 -0.72 -8.43
C LYS A 19 -10.24 -0.11 -7.01
N THR A 20 -9.14 -0.24 -6.26
CA THR A 20 -9.08 0.14 -4.85
C THR A 20 -8.61 1.58 -4.74
N ILE A 21 -9.33 2.43 -4.02
CA ILE A 21 -8.89 3.81 -3.73
C ILE A 21 -7.84 3.77 -2.63
N PHE A 22 -6.71 4.45 -2.83
CA PHE A 22 -5.68 4.59 -1.81
C PHE A 22 -5.70 6.01 -1.24
N LEU A 23 -5.69 6.11 0.09
CA LEU A 23 -5.57 7.35 0.85
C LEU A 23 -4.20 7.38 1.53
N ASN A 24 -3.37 8.37 1.24
CA ASN A 24 -2.11 8.54 1.94
C ASN A 24 -2.29 9.41 3.19
N ASN A 25 -2.44 8.79 4.36
CA ASN A 25 -2.51 9.48 5.65
C ASN A 25 -1.20 9.35 6.46
N THR A 26 -0.06 9.15 5.78
CA THR A 26 1.25 8.98 6.45
C THR A 26 1.92 10.32 6.80
N GLY A 27 1.42 11.43 6.24
CA GLY A 27 2.04 12.76 6.39
C GLY A 27 3.30 12.96 5.56
N GLN A 28 3.69 11.98 4.74
CA GLN A 28 4.81 12.08 3.80
C GLN A 28 4.39 11.51 2.45
N ASP A 29 5.10 11.90 1.40
CA ASP A 29 4.93 11.30 0.09
C ASP A 29 5.36 9.84 0.12
N LEU A 30 4.59 9.00 -0.55
CA LEU A 30 4.92 7.58 -0.71
C LEU A 30 4.85 7.18 -2.18
N VAL A 31 5.61 6.16 -2.53
CA VAL A 31 5.60 5.57 -3.86
C VAL A 31 5.10 4.13 -3.75
N LEU A 32 3.99 3.84 -4.42
CA LEU A 32 3.55 2.47 -4.65
C LEU A 32 4.42 1.90 -5.77
N LYS A 33 5.21 0.89 -5.44
CA LYS A 33 6.01 0.17 -6.44
C LYS A 33 5.24 -1.03 -6.93
N PHE A 34 5.00 -1.09 -8.23
CA PHE A 34 4.22 -2.17 -8.81
C PHE A 34 5.14 -3.20 -9.48
N VAL A 35 4.66 -4.45 -9.51
CA VAL A 35 5.40 -5.56 -10.14
C VAL A 35 5.50 -5.36 -11.66
N THR A 36 4.42 -4.90 -12.30
CA THR A 36 4.29 -4.84 -13.77
C THR A 36 3.82 -3.49 -14.31
N ALA A 37 3.68 -2.48 -13.45
CA ALA A 37 3.24 -1.15 -13.82
C ALA A 37 4.26 -0.10 -13.38
N PRO A 38 4.28 1.10 -14.00
CA PRO A 38 5.12 2.19 -13.52
C PRO A 38 4.78 2.58 -12.09
N ASP A 39 5.80 2.86 -11.29
CA ASP A 39 5.66 3.37 -9.92
C ASP A 39 4.69 4.56 -9.86
N MET A 40 3.88 4.61 -8.80
CA MET A 40 2.95 5.69 -8.56
C MET A 40 3.33 6.47 -7.31
N LEU A 41 3.67 7.75 -7.48
CA LEU A 41 3.76 8.70 -6.39
C LEU A 41 2.35 9.05 -5.89
N LEU A 42 2.14 8.91 -4.59
CA LEU A 42 0.95 9.38 -3.89
C LEU A 42 1.38 10.38 -2.82
N ALA A 43 1.11 11.66 -3.09
CA ALA A 43 1.53 12.75 -2.21
C ALA A 43 0.86 12.68 -0.83
N ALA A 44 1.47 13.28 0.18
CA ALA A 44 0.91 13.35 1.53
C ALA A 44 -0.53 13.88 1.52
N TYR A 45 -1.43 13.20 2.24
CA TYR A 45 -2.85 13.56 2.39
C TYR A 45 -3.66 13.59 1.08
N THR A 46 -3.22 12.84 0.06
CA THR A 46 -3.93 12.73 -1.22
C THR A 46 -4.59 11.37 -1.43
N ILE A 47 -5.44 11.29 -2.46
CA ILE A 47 -6.21 10.11 -2.85
C ILE A 47 -5.84 9.68 -4.28
N SER A 48 -5.82 8.38 -4.55
CA SER A 48 -5.63 7.83 -5.90
C SER A 48 -6.96 7.68 -6.67
N ASN A 49 -6.88 7.60 -8.00
CA ASN A 49 -8.04 7.36 -8.88
C ASN A 49 -8.41 5.87 -9.06
N GLY A 50 -8.08 5.03 -8.07
CA GLY A 50 -8.32 3.59 -8.12
C GLY A 50 -7.16 2.81 -8.73
N VAL A 51 -6.59 1.92 -7.94
CA VAL A 51 -5.41 1.12 -8.30
C VAL A 51 -5.85 -0.31 -8.60
N SER A 52 -5.33 -0.86 -9.70
CA SER A 52 -5.62 -2.24 -10.15
C SER A 52 -4.34 -2.96 -10.62
N ALA A 53 -3.23 -2.75 -9.92
CA ALA A 53 -1.93 -3.35 -10.23
C ALA A 53 -1.31 -3.93 -8.96
N ALA A 54 -0.61 -5.07 -9.08
CA ALA A 54 0.03 -5.72 -7.96
C ALA A 54 1.17 -4.86 -7.40
N ILE A 55 1.07 -4.50 -6.12
CA ILE A 55 2.07 -3.75 -5.36
C ILE A 55 3.10 -4.74 -4.83
N ASP A 56 4.36 -4.51 -5.17
CA ASP A 56 5.52 -5.25 -4.68
C ASP A 56 5.99 -4.69 -3.33
N SER A 57 6.16 -3.36 -3.26
CA SER A 57 6.56 -2.66 -2.04
C SER A 57 5.98 -1.24 -2.02
N ILE A 58 6.05 -0.60 -0.86
CA ILE A 58 5.71 0.82 -0.69
C ILE A 58 6.94 1.54 -0.20
N ARG A 59 7.40 2.55 -0.94
CA ARG A 59 8.49 3.42 -0.49
C ARG A 59 7.91 4.61 0.27
N LEU A 60 8.42 4.86 1.46
CA LEU A 60 8.11 6.05 2.26
C LEU A 60 9.42 6.78 2.54
N GLY A 61 9.56 7.99 2.00
CA GLY A 61 10.86 8.68 1.97
C GLY A 61 11.92 7.85 1.24
N THR A 62 12.95 7.41 1.96
CA THR A 62 14.06 6.59 1.41
C THR A 62 13.96 5.11 1.75
N VAL A 63 12.91 4.68 2.46
CA VAL A 63 12.78 3.32 3.00
C VAL A 63 11.72 2.55 2.23
N ASP A 64 12.04 1.32 1.83
CA ASP A 64 11.12 0.40 1.17
C ASP A 64 10.47 -0.54 2.20
N TYR A 65 9.13 -0.56 2.22
CA TYR A 65 8.31 -1.38 3.11
C TYR A 65 7.61 -2.49 2.32
N TYR A 66 7.65 -3.71 2.84
CA TYR A 66 7.13 -4.93 2.21
C TYR A 66 6.00 -5.53 3.04
N SER A 67 5.04 -6.17 2.36
CA SER A 67 3.87 -6.77 3.02
C SER A 67 4.27 -7.90 3.99
N GLY A 68 3.84 -7.75 5.24
CA GLY A 68 4.03 -8.70 6.33
C GLY A 68 3.00 -9.83 6.39
N HIS A 69 1.99 -9.85 5.49
CA HIS A 69 1.02 -10.96 5.45
C HIS A 69 1.69 -12.32 5.25
N SER A 70 0.98 -13.43 5.50
CA SER A 70 1.52 -14.78 5.28
C SER A 70 1.58 -15.18 3.80
N HIS A 71 0.77 -14.55 2.94
CA HIS A 71 0.61 -14.86 1.53
C HIS A 71 0.35 -13.58 0.71
N ASN A 72 0.34 -13.72 -0.63
CA ASN A 72 -0.12 -12.66 -1.52
C ASN A 72 -1.57 -12.29 -1.19
N PHE A 73 -1.85 -11.01 -0.96
CA PHE A 73 -3.15 -10.56 -0.48
C PHE A 73 -3.95 -9.85 -1.58
N ALA A 74 -5.22 -10.23 -1.79
CA ALA A 74 -6.10 -9.57 -2.76
C ALA A 74 -7.05 -8.58 -2.06
N ILE A 75 -7.15 -7.36 -2.59
CA ILE A 75 -8.13 -6.37 -2.13
C ILE A 75 -9.29 -6.35 -3.14
N ALA A 76 -10.51 -6.44 -2.64
CA ALA A 76 -11.71 -6.51 -3.46
C ALA A 76 -11.99 -5.19 -4.21
N ALA A 77 -12.78 -5.30 -5.29
CA ALA A 77 -13.29 -4.14 -6.03
C ALA A 77 -14.15 -3.24 -5.16
N GLY A 78 -14.00 -1.92 -5.32
CA GLY A 78 -14.78 -0.92 -4.58
C GLY A 78 -14.21 -0.57 -3.21
N SER A 79 -13.21 -1.32 -2.71
CA SER A 79 -12.60 -1.04 -1.41
C SER A 79 -11.77 0.25 -1.38
N THR A 80 -11.60 0.78 -0.17
CA THR A 80 -10.68 1.87 0.14
C THR A 80 -9.56 1.36 1.06
N ALA A 81 -8.32 1.73 0.76
CA ALA A 81 -7.11 1.43 1.52
C ALA A 81 -6.51 2.73 2.08
N VAL A 82 -6.50 2.87 3.40
CA VAL A 82 -5.90 4.02 4.10
C VAL A 82 -4.51 3.64 4.60
N LEU A 83 -3.50 4.34 4.11
CA LEU A 83 -2.10 4.19 4.52
C LEU A 83 -1.80 5.13 5.69
N ASN A 84 -1.29 4.60 6.79
CA ASN A 84 -0.87 5.39 7.95
C ASN A 84 0.39 4.79 8.59
N VAL A 85 1.14 5.60 9.32
CA VAL A 85 2.30 5.13 10.09
C VAL A 85 1.98 5.23 11.57
N THR A 86 2.20 4.13 12.29
CA THR A 86 2.12 4.10 13.76
C THR A 86 3.33 3.34 14.28
N ASN A 87 4.12 3.96 15.17
CA ASN A 87 5.33 3.36 15.76
C ASN A 87 6.28 2.75 14.71
N ASN A 88 6.57 3.48 13.63
CA ASN A 88 7.41 3.04 12.48
C ASN A 88 6.88 1.82 11.70
N VAL A 89 5.65 1.39 11.93
CA VAL A 89 4.98 0.38 11.09
C VAL A 89 4.04 1.08 10.12
N LEU A 90 4.21 0.82 8.83
CA LEU A 90 3.28 1.28 7.80
C LEU A 90 2.09 0.32 7.77
N ASN A 91 0.90 0.85 8.04
CA ASN A 91 -0.35 0.08 8.04
C ASN A 91 -1.20 0.49 6.84
N MET A 92 -1.79 -0.50 6.19
CA MET A 92 -2.84 -0.32 5.19
C MET A 92 -4.15 -0.85 5.76
N VAL A 93 -5.07 0.05 6.09
CA VAL A 93 -6.39 -0.29 6.62
C VAL A 93 -7.38 -0.35 5.46
N ILE A 94 -7.98 -1.50 5.24
CA ILE A 94 -8.87 -1.80 4.13
C ILE A 94 -10.32 -1.83 4.62
N SER A 95 -11.15 -1.02 3.97
CA SER A 95 -12.60 -0.95 4.15
C SER A 95 -13.30 -1.31 2.84
N PRO A 96 -14.32 -2.18 2.85
CA PRO A 96 -15.14 -2.48 1.68
C PRO A 96 -15.81 -1.25 1.07
#